data_AF-K2NRB7-F1
#
_entry.id   AF-K2NRB7-F1
#
_cell.length_a   1.000
_cell.length_b   1.000
_cell.length_c   1.000
_cell.angle_alpha   90.00
_cell.angle_beta   90.00
_cell.angle_gamma   90.00
#
_symmetry.space_group_name_H-M   'P 1'
#
loop_
_entity.id
_entity.type
_entity.pdbx_description
1 polymer ?
#
loop_
_entity_poly.entity_id
_entity_poly.type
_entity_poly.pdbx_seq_one_letter_code
_entity_poly.pdbx_strand_id
1 'polypeptide(L)'
;MSSFNAFASYCHCTTVAMPRRQMILYALRVLTLYLTLIFMLHFIFVNAFRMRPEVFWELSVFESLSLLYYCLAFLWLKFSLVWKLSRLAAVLDGFDVPEDMRRCFSNTVSIQEFWRDWHASFNLWIVRYMYIPMGGNKMKHLNIFPIFFFIAIWHDVELHLLKWAVCILTVFVLELVVGSVWHSSRFARLRRSKYQRFIRSFGGLFTVFGLIVANLIGFSSPTYKSSERQMDKVISNSLLSAGPLCYVAFVVLLYFVAATGIITRDAEAAELLRLKKRYGISAGA
;
A
#
# COMPACT_ATOMS: atom_id res chain seq x y z
N MET A 1 -13.70 9.80 -9.95
CA MET A 1 -15.16 9.98 -10.13
C MET A 1 -15.83 8.81 -9.43
N SER A 2 -16.36 9.02 -8.23
CA SER A 2 -17.19 8.01 -7.54
C SER A 2 -18.07 8.73 -6.51
N SER A 3 -18.80 9.74 -6.96
CA SER A 3 -19.89 10.34 -6.18
C SER A 3 -21.22 9.95 -6.76
N PHE A 4 -22.28 10.06 -5.96
CA PHE A 4 -23.66 9.88 -6.42
C PHE A 4 -23.93 10.65 -7.73
N ASN A 5 -23.46 11.88 -7.85
CA ASN A 5 -23.62 12.67 -9.08
C ASN A 5 -22.92 12.05 -10.30
N ALA A 6 -21.79 11.37 -10.11
CA ALA A 6 -21.11 10.67 -11.20
C ALA A 6 -21.91 9.43 -11.62
N PHE A 7 -22.40 8.67 -10.63
CA PHE A 7 -23.29 7.53 -10.88
C PHE A 7 -24.57 7.94 -11.62
N ALA A 8 -25.28 8.96 -11.13
CA ALA A 8 -26.47 9.50 -11.78
C ALA A 8 -26.17 9.97 -13.22
N SER A 9 -25.02 10.62 -13.43
CA SER A 9 -24.57 10.99 -14.78
C SER A 9 -24.38 9.77 -15.68
N TYR A 10 -23.84 8.66 -15.17
CA TYR A 10 -23.65 7.44 -15.96
C TYR A 10 -24.97 6.76 -16.34
N CYS A 11 -26.00 6.87 -15.49
CA CYS A 11 -27.34 6.35 -15.80
C CYS A 11 -28.01 7.07 -16.98
N HIS A 12 -27.66 8.35 -17.20
CA HIS A 12 -28.21 9.13 -18.30
C HIS A 12 -27.30 9.12 -19.55
N CYS A 13 -25.98 9.09 -19.35
CA CYS A 13 -24.98 9.13 -20.42
C CYS A 13 -23.93 8.04 -20.19
N THR A 14 -23.99 6.96 -20.98
CA THR A 14 -22.96 5.91 -20.97
C THR A 14 -21.61 6.50 -21.38
N THR A 15 -20.55 6.25 -20.61
CA THR A 15 -19.20 6.64 -21.02
C THR A 15 -18.51 5.50 -21.76
N VAL A 16 -18.08 5.72 -23.00
CA VAL A 16 -17.21 4.79 -23.74
C VAL A 16 -15.76 4.94 -23.24
N ALA A 17 -15.54 4.69 -21.94
CA ALA A 17 -14.32 5.13 -21.28
C ALA A 17 -13.09 4.27 -21.60
N MET A 18 -13.29 2.99 -21.97
CA MET A 18 -12.20 2.07 -22.27
C MET A 18 -12.37 1.44 -23.66
N PRO A 19 -11.45 1.72 -24.62
CA PRO A 19 -11.43 1.03 -25.90
C PRO A 19 -11.35 -0.49 -25.74
N ARG A 20 -11.99 -1.26 -26.64
CA ARG A 20 -12.02 -2.73 -26.58
C ARG A 20 -10.63 -3.36 -26.38
N ARG A 21 -9.61 -2.83 -27.07
CA ARG A 21 -8.21 -3.29 -26.90
C ARG A 21 -7.71 -3.14 -25.46
N GLN A 22 -7.98 -2.00 -24.83
CA GLN A 22 -7.58 -1.77 -23.44
C GLN A 22 -8.37 -2.64 -22.46
N MET A 23 -9.65 -2.88 -22.74
CA MET A 23 -10.50 -3.76 -21.96
C MET A 23 -9.99 -5.21 -21.99
N ILE A 24 -9.62 -5.73 -23.16
CA ILE A 24 -9.00 -7.06 -23.30
C ILE A 24 -7.69 -7.13 -22.52
N LEU A 25 -6.82 -6.12 -22.66
CA LEU A 25 -5.57 -6.05 -21.89
C LEU A 25 -5.83 -5.99 -20.37
N TYR A 26 -6.89 -5.31 -19.95
CA TYR A 26 -7.29 -5.25 -18.55
C TYR A 26 -7.80 -6.60 -18.04
N ALA A 27 -8.64 -7.29 -18.80
CA ALA A 27 -9.10 -8.64 -18.50
C ALA A 27 -7.94 -9.64 -18.41
N LEU A 28 -6.97 -9.55 -19.32
CA LEU A 28 -5.74 -10.35 -19.26
C LEU A 28 -4.94 -10.08 -17.98
N ARG A 29 -4.84 -8.82 -17.54
CA ARG A 29 -4.18 -8.49 -16.25
C ARG A 29 -4.92 -9.09 -15.06
N VAL A 30 -6.26 -9.08 -15.05
CA VAL A 30 -7.07 -9.72 -14.01
C VAL A 30 -6.83 -11.23 -13.99
N LEU A 31 -6.79 -11.86 -15.17
CA LEU A 31 -6.47 -13.29 -15.28
C LEU A 31 -5.05 -13.59 -14.77
N THR A 32 -4.05 -12.80 -15.15
CA THR A 32 -2.67 -12.97 -14.64
C THR A 32 -2.61 -12.83 -13.12
N LEU A 33 -3.34 -11.88 -12.53
CA LEU A 33 -3.43 -11.72 -11.07
C LEU A 33 -4.07 -12.95 -10.41
N TYR A 34 -5.14 -13.49 -10.99
CA TYR A 34 -5.77 -14.71 -10.51
C TYR A 34 -4.79 -15.89 -10.54
N LEU A 35 -4.12 -16.12 -11.67
CA LEU A 35 -3.13 -17.20 -11.80
C LEU A 35 -1.96 -17.03 -10.81
N THR A 36 -1.49 -15.79 -10.62
CA THR A 36 -0.44 -15.48 -9.65
C THR A 36 -0.88 -15.77 -8.22
N LEU A 37 -2.12 -15.43 -7.85
CA LEU A 37 -2.68 -15.71 -6.54
C LEU A 37 -2.81 -17.23 -6.29
N ILE A 38 -3.31 -17.98 -7.26
CA ILE A 38 -3.42 -19.45 -7.14
C ILE A 38 -2.04 -20.10 -7.05
N PHE A 39 -1.10 -19.70 -7.91
CA PHE A 39 0.27 -20.17 -7.86
C PHE A 39 0.89 -19.91 -6.48
N MET A 40 0.77 -18.68 -5.97
CA MET A 40 1.28 -18.32 -4.66
C MET A 40 0.67 -19.16 -3.53
N LEU A 41 -0.65 -19.38 -3.56
CA LEU A 41 -1.34 -20.19 -2.55
C LEU A 41 -0.92 -21.66 -2.58
N HIS A 42 -0.52 -22.17 -3.74
CA HIS A 42 -0.03 -23.55 -3.89
C HIS A 42 1.37 -23.75 -3.28
N PHE A 43 2.24 -22.73 -3.30
CA PHE A 43 3.64 -22.88 -2.86
C PHE A 43 3.94 -22.29 -1.47
N ILE A 44 3.25 -21.23 -1.05
CA ILE A 44 3.63 -20.46 0.15
C ILE A 44 2.72 -20.77 1.34
N PHE A 45 1.56 -21.39 1.11
CA PHE A 45 0.64 -21.85 2.16
C PHE A 45 0.34 -20.79 3.24
N VAL A 46 0.19 -19.51 2.86
CA VAL A 46 -0.01 -18.38 3.79
C VAL A 46 -1.19 -18.62 4.75
N ASN A 47 -2.24 -19.33 4.31
CA ASN A 47 -3.39 -19.66 5.16
C ASN A 47 -3.05 -20.71 6.24
N ALA A 48 -2.06 -21.58 6.02
CA ALA A 48 -1.65 -22.58 7.00
C ALA A 48 -1.07 -21.92 8.26
N PHE A 49 -0.32 -20.81 8.09
CA PHE A 49 0.21 -20.03 9.20
C PHE A 49 -0.91 -19.46 10.10
N ARG A 50 -2.05 -19.07 9.52
CA ARG A 50 -3.21 -18.62 10.30
C ARG A 50 -3.83 -19.74 11.13
N MET A 51 -3.85 -20.96 10.61
CA MET A 51 -4.48 -22.11 11.28
C MET A 51 -3.57 -22.77 12.32
N ARG A 52 -2.26 -22.77 12.08
CA ARG A 52 -1.24 -23.34 12.96
C ARG A 52 -0.07 -22.35 13.11
N PRO A 53 -0.19 -21.35 14.00
CA PRO A 53 0.88 -20.38 14.22
C PRO A 53 2.14 -21.03 14.80
N GLU A 54 2.06 -22.25 15.34
CA GLU A 54 3.22 -22.94 15.89
C GLU A 54 4.29 -23.27 14.83
N VAL A 55 3.89 -23.43 13.57
CA VAL A 55 4.83 -23.71 12.46
C VAL A 55 5.86 -22.61 12.31
N PHE A 56 5.54 -21.38 12.71
CA PHE A 56 6.49 -20.26 12.67
C PHE A 56 7.70 -20.47 13.59
N TRP A 57 7.57 -21.28 14.64
CA TRP A 57 8.69 -21.64 15.52
C TRP A 57 9.68 -22.61 14.87
N GLU A 58 9.25 -23.35 13.85
CA GLU A 58 10.08 -24.32 13.13
C GLU A 58 10.79 -23.69 11.93
N LEU A 59 10.35 -22.51 11.49
CA LEU A 59 10.95 -21.79 10.36
C LEU A 59 12.28 -21.14 10.74
N SER A 60 13.23 -21.18 9.82
CA SER A 60 14.41 -20.33 9.90
C SER A 60 14.01 -18.85 9.83
N VAL A 61 14.85 -17.95 10.35
CA VAL A 61 14.50 -16.52 10.34
C VAL A 61 14.30 -15.98 8.91
N PHE A 62 15.08 -16.47 7.95
CA PHE A 62 14.91 -16.05 6.56
C PHE A 62 13.54 -16.48 6.00
N GLU A 63 13.09 -17.70 6.30
CA GLU A 63 11.75 -18.18 5.93
C GLU A 63 10.66 -17.37 6.62
N SER A 64 10.83 -17.07 7.91
CA SER A 64 9.90 -16.23 8.66
C SER A 64 9.77 -14.82 8.09
N LEU A 65 10.89 -14.15 7.80
CA LEU A 65 10.88 -12.81 7.19
C LEU A 65 10.28 -12.82 5.78
N SER A 66 10.58 -13.87 5.00
CA SER A 66 10.00 -14.06 3.68
C SER A 66 8.49 -14.30 3.75
N LEU A 67 8.05 -15.13 4.70
CA LEU A 67 6.63 -15.39 4.95
C LEU A 67 5.89 -14.10 5.31
N LEU A 68 6.45 -13.24 6.17
CA LEU A 68 5.84 -11.95 6.51
C LEU A 68 5.65 -11.04 5.29
N TYR A 69 6.63 -10.98 4.39
CA TYR A 69 6.51 -10.27 3.12
C TYR A 69 5.39 -10.88 2.25
N TYR A 70 5.35 -12.20 2.14
CA TYR A 70 4.32 -12.90 1.37
C TYR A 70 2.93 -12.80 2.00
N CYS A 71 2.79 -12.67 3.32
CA CYS A 71 1.50 -12.38 3.95
C CYS A 71 0.92 -11.05 3.45
N LEU A 72 1.76 -10.00 3.36
CA LEU A 72 1.36 -8.71 2.80
C LEU A 72 1.09 -8.83 1.29
N ALA A 73 1.91 -9.58 0.55
CA ALA A 73 1.70 -9.81 -0.88
C ALA A 73 0.39 -10.55 -1.18
N PHE A 74 0.05 -11.55 -0.37
CA PHE A 74 -1.21 -12.28 -0.44
C PHE A 74 -2.39 -11.33 -0.19
N LEU A 75 -2.30 -10.49 0.86
CA LEU A 75 -3.34 -9.50 1.16
C LEU A 75 -3.55 -8.55 -0.02
N TRP A 76 -2.46 -8.00 -0.58
CA TRP A 76 -2.53 -7.12 -1.74
C TRP A 76 -3.11 -7.83 -2.97
N LEU A 77 -2.65 -9.05 -3.30
CA LEU A 77 -3.13 -9.81 -4.46
C LEU A 77 -4.62 -10.14 -4.34
N LYS A 78 -5.07 -10.59 -3.16
CA LYS A 78 -6.47 -10.91 -2.88
C LYS A 78 -7.37 -9.71 -3.16
N PHE A 79 -7.05 -8.56 -2.57
CA PHE A 79 -7.85 -7.35 -2.74
C PHE A 79 -7.73 -6.75 -4.14
N SER A 80 -6.54 -6.75 -4.73
CA SER A 80 -6.31 -6.33 -6.12
C SER A 80 -7.15 -7.14 -7.11
N LEU A 81 -7.24 -8.46 -6.91
CA LEU A 81 -8.09 -9.31 -7.74
C LEU A 81 -9.57 -8.94 -7.59
N VAL A 82 -10.09 -8.89 -6.36
CA VAL A 82 -11.52 -8.60 -6.09
C VAL A 82 -11.94 -7.25 -6.67
N TRP A 83 -11.16 -6.20 -6.43
CA TRP A 83 -11.52 -4.87 -6.89
C TRP A 83 -11.34 -4.69 -8.40
N LYS A 84 -10.29 -5.27 -9.00
CA LYS A 84 -10.13 -5.21 -10.47
C LYS A 84 -11.18 -6.03 -11.20
N LEU A 85 -11.61 -7.16 -10.64
CA LEU A 85 -12.72 -7.93 -11.19
C LEU A 85 -14.03 -7.14 -11.14
N SER A 86 -14.30 -6.47 -10.01
CA SER A 86 -15.47 -5.59 -9.85
C SER A 86 -15.44 -4.42 -10.83
N ARG A 87 -14.26 -3.80 -11.02
CA ARG A 87 -14.07 -2.75 -12.02
C ARG A 87 -14.24 -3.26 -13.45
N LEU A 88 -13.75 -4.46 -13.78
CA LEU A 88 -13.93 -5.06 -15.09
C LEU A 88 -15.42 -5.25 -15.41
N ALA A 89 -16.20 -5.75 -14.46
CA ALA A 89 -17.66 -5.86 -14.60
C ALA A 89 -18.31 -4.49 -14.84
N ALA A 90 -17.99 -3.48 -14.03
CA ALA A 90 -18.54 -2.14 -14.19
C ALA A 90 -18.21 -1.52 -15.56
N VAL A 91 -16.97 -1.71 -16.05
CA VAL A 91 -16.54 -1.18 -17.36
C VAL A 91 -17.18 -1.93 -18.52
N LEU A 92 -17.49 -3.22 -18.38
CA LEU A 92 -18.29 -3.98 -19.35
C LEU A 92 -19.71 -3.44 -19.46
N ASP A 93 -20.28 -2.99 -18.34
CA ASP A 93 -21.60 -2.35 -18.27
C ASP A 93 -21.58 -0.86 -18.67
N GLY A 94 -20.43 -0.31 -19.07
CA GLY A 94 -20.30 1.07 -19.53
C GLY A 94 -20.07 2.12 -18.43
N PHE A 95 -19.77 1.69 -17.20
CA PHE A 95 -19.45 2.56 -16.07
C PHE A 95 -17.94 2.69 -15.86
N ASP A 96 -17.40 3.91 -15.95
CA ASP A 96 -15.98 4.14 -15.65
C ASP A 96 -15.74 4.38 -14.16
N VAL A 97 -15.50 3.29 -13.44
CA VAL A 97 -15.18 3.34 -12.01
C VAL A 97 -13.67 3.51 -11.79
N PRO A 98 -13.25 4.19 -10.71
CA PRO A 98 -11.84 4.36 -10.39
C PRO A 98 -11.16 3.02 -10.10
N GLU A 99 -9.88 2.92 -10.45
CA GLU A 99 -9.04 1.79 -10.06
C GLU A 99 -8.65 1.91 -8.58
N ASP A 100 -8.98 0.88 -7.80
CA ASP A 100 -8.74 0.82 -6.36
C ASP A 100 -7.33 0.38 -5.98
N MET A 101 -6.71 -0.50 -6.78
CA MET A 101 -5.36 -1.00 -6.54
C MET A 101 -4.45 -0.58 -7.68
N ARG A 102 -3.96 0.66 -7.55
CA ARG A 102 -3.21 1.32 -8.63
C ARG A 102 -1.78 0.85 -8.72
N ARG A 103 -1.16 0.59 -7.56
CA ARG A 103 0.23 0.16 -7.47
C ARG A 103 0.40 -0.99 -6.50
N CYS A 104 1.44 -1.78 -6.74
CA CYS A 104 1.89 -2.79 -5.79
C CYS A 104 2.45 -2.10 -4.54
N PHE A 105 2.21 -2.69 -3.37
CA PHE A 105 2.79 -2.22 -2.10
C PHE A 105 4.33 -2.12 -2.18
N SER A 106 4.97 -3.01 -2.96
CA SER A 106 6.41 -3.02 -3.23
C SER A 106 6.88 -1.85 -4.11
N ASN A 107 6.00 -1.23 -4.90
CA ASN A 107 6.28 -0.02 -5.69
C ASN A 107 5.77 1.26 -4.98
N THR A 108 5.79 1.24 -3.65
CA THR A 108 5.38 2.39 -2.85
C THR A 108 6.58 3.02 -2.19
N VAL A 109 6.69 4.35 -2.31
CA VAL A 109 7.84 5.11 -1.76
C VAL A 109 7.50 5.88 -0.49
N SER A 110 6.23 5.88 -0.08
CA SER A 110 5.73 6.51 1.13
C SER A 110 4.39 5.91 1.57
N ILE A 111 4.12 5.84 2.87
CA ILE A 111 2.85 5.40 3.45
C ILE A 111 1.70 6.28 3.00
N GLN A 112 1.92 7.60 2.85
CA GLN A 112 0.89 8.47 2.29
C GLN A 112 0.51 8.05 0.86
N GLU A 113 1.48 7.72 0.02
CA GLU A 113 1.21 7.22 -1.33
C GLU A 113 0.55 5.84 -1.30
N PHE A 114 0.98 4.95 -0.39
CA PHE A 114 0.36 3.64 -0.19
C PHE A 114 -1.14 3.77 0.02
N TRP A 115 -1.58 4.59 0.98
CA TRP A 115 -2.99 4.77 1.29
C TRP A 115 -3.78 5.53 0.22
N ARG A 116 -3.10 6.22 -0.71
CA ARG A 116 -3.75 6.84 -1.88
C ARG A 116 -3.96 5.85 -3.02
N ASP A 117 -3.07 4.86 -3.13
CA ASP A 117 -3.10 3.84 -4.18
C ASP A 117 -3.78 2.53 -3.75
N TRP A 118 -3.90 2.30 -2.44
CA TRP A 118 -4.65 1.22 -1.81
C TRP A 118 -6.09 1.64 -1.54
N HIS A 119 -7.06 0.90 -2.09
CA HIS A 119 -8.49 1.21 -1.99
C HIS A 119 -8.79 2.67 -2.35
N ALA A 120 -8.28 3.11 -3.51
CA ALA A 120 -8.23 4.51 -3.89
C ALA A 120 -9.61 5.18 -4.03
N SER A 121 -10.68 4.42 -4.31
CA SER A 121 -12.06 4.93 -4.31
C SER A 121 -12.52 5.30 -2.90
N PHE A 122 -12.19 4.49 -1.90
CA PHE A 122 -12.44 4.78 -0.49
C PHE A 122 -11.59 5.94 0.01
N ASN A 123 -10.31 6.01 -0.39
CA ASN A 123 -9.48 7.19 -0.11
C ASN A 123 -10.11 8.47 -0.65
N LEU A 124 -10.66 8.44 -1.88
CA LEU A 124 -11.35 9.58 -2.47
C LEU A 124 -12.61 9.98 -1.67
N TRP A 125 -13.35 9.00 -1.16
CA TRP A 125 -14.49 9.22 -0.28
C TRP A 125 -14.05 9.91 1.03
N ILE A 126 -13.04 9.37 1.71
CA ILE A 126 -12.47 9.96 2.93
C ILE A 126 -11.99 11.39 2.67
N VAL A 127 -11.31 11.63 1.54
CA VAL A 127 -10.82 12.97 1.19
C VAL A 127 -11.99 13.95 1.05
N ARG A 128 -13.06 13.53 0.35
CA ARG A 128 -14.20 14.39 0.05
C ARG A 128 -15.09 14.66 1.26
N TYR A 129 -15.37 13.63 2.07
CA TYR A 129 -16.40 13.67 3.11
C TYR A 129 -15.83 13.85 4.52
N MET A 130 -14.53 13.67 4.72
CA MET A 130 -13.88 13.89 6.01
C MET A 130 -12.76 14.92 5.89
N TYR A 131 -11.73 14.65 5.11
CA TYR A 131 -10.50 15.45 5.10
C TYR A 131 -10.74 16.91 4.69
N ILE A 132 -11.45 17.15 3.58
CA ILE A 132 -11.76 18.50 3.10
C ILE A 132 -12.65 19.26 4.10
N PRO A 133 -13.78 18.70 4.58
CA PRO A 133 -14.60 19.34 5.61
C PRO A 133 -13.85 19.68 6.90
N MET A 134 -12.85 18.88 7.31
CA MET A 134 -12.00 19.14 8.48
C MET A 134 -10.87 20.16 8.24
N GLY A 135 -10.93 20.96 7.16
CA GLY A 135 -9.94 22.01 6.86
C GLY A 135 -8.79 21.56 5.96
N GLY A 136 -8.84 20.33 5.42
CA GLY A 136 -7.94 19.84 4.39
C GLY A 136 -6.45 19.99 4.75
N ASN A 137 -5.66 20.53 3.81
CA ASN A 137 -4.20 20.65 3.97
C ASN A 137 -3.78 21.54 5.14
N LYS A 138 -4.60 22.51 5.58
CA LYS A 138 -4.28 23.36 6.73
C LYS A 138 -4.23 22.57 8.04
N MET A 139 -5.06 21.55 8.14
CA MET A 139 -5.19 20.68 9.31
C MET A 139 -4.63 19.28 9.05
N LYS A 140 -3.75 19.11 8.05
CA LYS A 140 -3.23 17.80 7.62
C LYS A 140 -2.76 16.93 8.78
N HIS A 141 -2.00 17.52 9.72
CA HIS A 141 -1.43 16.81 10.88
C HIS A 141 -2.47 16.40 11.91
N LEU A 142 -3.61 17.08 11.99
CA LEU A 142 -4.69 16.78 12.93
C LEU A 142 -5.75 15.86 12.30
N ASN A 143 -5.98 16.00 10.99
CA ASN A 143 -6.99 15.22 10.26
C ASN A 143 -6.67 13.73 10.21
N ILE A 144 -5.39 13.33 10.29
CA ILE A 144 -5.00 11.92 10.27
C ILE A 144 -5.59 11.12 11.43
N PHE A 145 -5.72 11.71 12.63
CA PHE A 145 -6.18 11.01 13.83
C PHE A 145 -7.65 10.55 13.71
N PRO A 146 -8.64 11.44 13.49
CA PRO A 146 -10.04 11.03 13.35
C PRO A 146 -10.28 10.18 12.11
N ILE A 147 -9.50 10.39 11.02
CA ILE A 147 -9.61 9.56 9.81
C ILE A 147 -9.19 8.12 10.09
N PHE A 148 -8.00 7.89 10.66
CA PHE A 148 -7.55 6.53 10.95
C PHE A 148 -8.38 5.86 12.04
N PHE A 149 -8.89 6.62 13.01
CA PHE A 149 -9.84 6.10 13.99
C PHE A 149 -11.15 5.63 13.34
N PHE A 150 -11.72 6.42 12.43
CA PHE A 150 -12.89 6.02 11.66
C PHE A 150 -12.62 4.77 10.82
N ILE A 151 -11.47 4.69 10.14
CA ILE A 151 -11.08 3.52 9.35
C ILE A 151 -11.02 2.26 10.23
N ALA A 152 -10.46 2.37 11.44
CA ALA A 152 -10.39 1.24 12.38
C ALA A 152 -11.79 0.73 12.76
N ILE A 153 -12.69 1.63 13.17
CA ILE A 153 -14.07 1.29 13.56
C ILE A 153 -14.86 0.74 12.36
N TRP A 154 -14.69 1.34 11.19
CA TRP A 154 -15.39 0.92 9.98
C TRP A 154 -15.05 -0.52 9.58
N HIS A 155 -13.81 -0.95 9.84
CA HIS A 155 -13.37 -2.31 9.57
C HIS A 155 -13.72 -3.31 10.67
N ASP A 156 -13.70 -2.89 11.93
CA ASP A 156 -13.94 -3.77 13.07
C ASP A 156 -14.51 -3.00 14.26
N VAL A 157 -15.77 -3.31 14.58
CA VAL A 157 -16.50 -2.70 15.70
C VAL A 157 -15.98 -3.22 17.05
N GLU A 158 -15.38 -4.43 17.08
CA GLU A 158 -14.79 -5.00 18.30
C GLU A 158 -13.42 -4.40 18.66
N LEU A 159 -12.95 -3.40 17.87
CA LEU A 159 -11.74 -2.61 18.09
C LEU A 159 -10.44 -3.42 18.14
N HIS A 160 -10.42 -4.64 17.65
CA HIS A 160 -9.20 -5.45 17.59
C HIS A 160 -8.17 -4.79 16.67
N LEU A 161 -8.63 -4.09 15.63
CA LEU A 161 -7.80 -3.31 14.70
C LEU A 161 -7.29 -1.97 15.26
N LEU A 162 -7.59 -1.62 16.51
CA LEU A 162 -7.11 -0.36 17.09
C LEU A 162 -5.58 -0.33 17.20
N LYS A 163 -4.95 -1.44 17.63
CA LYS A 163 -3.48 -1.56 17.69
C LYS A 163 -2.84 -1.37 16.30
N TRP A 164 -3.46 -1.95 15.28
CA TRP A 164 -3.07 -1.79 13.89
C TRP A 164 -3.16 -0.32 13.45
N ALA A 165 -4.26 0.35 13.77
CA ALA A 165 -4.49 1.75 13.41
C ALA A 165 -3.45 2.68 14.09
N VAL A 166 -3.13 2.43 15.36
CA VAL A 166 -2.08 3.15 16.08
C VAL A 166 -0.72 2.94 15.41
N CYS A 167 -0.36 1.70 15.06
CA CYS A 167 0.89 1.42 14.35
C CYS A 167 1.00 2.21 13.04
N ILE A 168 -0.03 2.14 12.19
CA ILE A 168 -0.07 2.89 10.93
C ILE A 168 0.05 4.39 11.17
N LEU A 169 -0.68 4.92 12.15
CA LEU A 169 -0.64 6.33 12.51
C LEU A 169 0.76 6.76 12.97
N THR A 170 1.45 5.95 13.78
CA THR A 170 2.83 6.22 14.19
C THR A 170 3.76 6.31 12.98
N VAL A 171 3.71 5.34 12.07
CA VAL A 171 4.55 5.36 10.85
C VAL A 171 4.19 6.56 9.98
N PHE A 172 2.91 6.90 9.85
CA PHE A 172 2.46 8.06 9.08
C PHE A 172 2.97 9.38 9.67
N VAL A 173 2.90 9.57 11.00
CA VAL A 173 3.43 10.76 11.68
C VAL A 173 4.95 10.85 11.48
N LEU A 174 5.67 9.75 11.62
CA LEU A 174 7.11 9.70 11.35
C LEU A 174 7.43 10.13 9.92
N GLU A 175 6.68 9.65 8.93
CA GLU A 175 6.83 10.08 7.53
C GLU A 175 6.59 11.58 7.36
N LEU A 176 5.57 12.15 8.01
CA LEU A 176 5.29 13.58 7.92
C LEU A 176 6.42 14.42 8.52
N VAL A 177 6.98 13.99 9.64
CA VAL A 177 8.12 14.66 10.29
C VAL A 177 9.36 14.57 9.40
N VAL A 178 9.70 13.38 8.92
CA VAL A 178 10.84 13.15 8.02
C VAL A 178 10.68 13.95 6.73
N GLY A 179 9.48 13.97 6.14
CA GLY A 179 9.16 14.77 4.97
C GLY A 179 9.35 16.26 5.21
N SER A 180 8.84 16.79 6.34
CA SER A 180 9.02 18.19 6.72
C SER A 180 10.50 18.58 6.86
N VAL A 181 11.28 17.73 7.53
CA VAL A 181 12.73 17.91 7.69
C VAL A 181 13.43 17.84 6.33
N TRP A 182 13.08 16.88 5.47
CA TRP A 182 13.68 16.69 4.15
C TRP A 182 13.42 17.87 3.20
N HIS A 183 12.24 18.48 3.28
CA HIS A 183 11.89 19.65 2.46
C HIS A 183 12.46 20.97 2.98
N SER A 184 13.00 21.01 4.20
CA SER A 184 13.65 22.20 4.75
C SER A 184 14.88 22.64 3.94
N SER A 185 15.28 23.91 4.11
CA SER A 185 16.44 24.50 3.44
C SER A 185 17.76 23.77 3.78
N ARG A 186 17.85 23.17 4.97
CA ARG A 186 19.03 22.43 5.45
C ARG A 186 19.40 21.27 4.53
N PHE A 187 18.41 20.56 4.01
CA PHE A 187 18.61 19.39 3.14
C PHE A 187 18.54 19.73 1.64
N ALA A 188 18.42 21.01 1.26
CA ALA A 188 18.35 21.42 -0.13
C ALA A 188 19.58 20.99 -0.95
N ARG A 189 20.78 21.05 -0.35
CA ARG A 189 22.03 20.58 -0.98
C ARG A 189 21.98 19.08 -1.25
N LEU A 190 21.52 18.30 -0.28
CA LEU A 190 21.43 16.84 -0.39
C LEU A 190 20.36 16.41 -1.39
N ARG A 191 19.23 17.13 -1.45
CA ARG A 191 18.16 16.92 -2.44
C ARG A 191 18.58 17.17 -3.88
N ARG A 192 19.59 18.01 -4.12
CA ARG A 192 20.14 18.27 -5.48
C ARG A 192 21.36 17.40 -5.80
N SER A 193 21.79 16.57 -4.86
CA SER A 193 22.98 15.72 -5.03
C SER A 193 22.65 14.42 -5.74
N LYS A 194 23.70 13.74 -6.24
CA LYS A 194 23.59 12.39 -6.82
C LYS A 194 23.07 11.34 -5.82
N TYR A 195 23.19 11.61 -4.51
CA TYR A 195 22.76 10.72 -3.43
C TYR A 195 21.25 10.77 -3.15
N GLN A 196 20.51 11.71 -3.74
CA GLN A 196 19.07 11.87 -3.51
C GLN A 196 18.30 10.56 -3.76
N ARG A 197 18.63 9.83 -4.83
CA ARG A 197 17.99 8.55 -5.16
C ARG A 197 18.24 7.50 -4.10
N PHE A 198 19.49 7.34 -3.67
CA PHE A 198 19.88 6.40 -2.62
C PHE A 198 19.12 6.66 -1.31
N ILE A 199 19.02 7.93 -0.92
CA ILE A 199 18.31 8.33 0.31
C ILE A 199 16.81 8.04 0.20
N ARG A 200 16.19 8.35 -0.96
CA ARG A 200 14.79 8.00 -1.20
C ARG A 200 14.57 6.49 -1.16
N SER A 201 15.47 5.69 -1.73
CA SER A 201 15.39 4.21 -1.71
C SER A 201 15.49 3.68 -0.29
N PHE A 202 16.36 4.28 0.52
CA PHE A 202 16.46 3.95 1.94
C PHE A 202 15.16 4.31 2.70
N GLY A 203 14.52 5.44 2.39
CA GLY A 203 13.19 5.77 2.95
C GLY A 203 12.08 4.80 2.49
N GLY A 204 12.10 4.39 1.22
CA GLY A 204 11.16 3.40 0.68
C GLY A 204 11.28 2.03 1.34
N LEU A 205 12.51 1.61 1.68
CA LEU A 205 12.78 0.40 2.47
C LEU A 205 12.00 0.43 3.79
N PHE A 206 12.09 1.52 4.57
CA PHE A 206 11.34 1.64 5.83
C PHE A 206 9.83 1.71 5.63
N THR A 207 9.38 2.26 4.50
CA THR A 207 7.96 2.27 4.14
C THR A 207 7.44 0.85 3.98
N VAL A 208 8.09 0.04 3.12
CA VAL A 208 7.69 -1.36 2.89
C VAL A 208 7.82 -2.18 4.16
N PHE A 209 8.91 -2.01 4.91
CA PHE A 209 9.09 -2.67 6.19
C PHE A 209 7.98 -2.30 7.20
N GLY A 210 7.63 -1.02 7.31
CA GLY A 210 6.53 -0.55 8.16
C GLY A 210 5.18 -1.16 7.78
N LEU A 211 4.92 -1.34 6.47
CA LEU A 211 3.71 -2.02 6.00
C LEU A 211 3.70 -3.52 6.36
N ILE A 212 4.84 -4.19 6.31
CA ILE A 212 4.96 -5.60 6.74
C ILE A 212 4.68 -5.72 8.23
N VAL A 213 5.26 -4.84 9.05
CA VAL A 213 5.03 -4.81 10.51
C VAL A 213 3.56 -4.49 10.82
N ALA A 214 2.97 -3.50 10.15
CA ALA A 214 1.57 -3.19 10.35
C ALA A 214 0.67 -4.35 9.94
N ASN A 215 0.93 -5.00 8.81
CA ASN A 215 0.21 -6.19 8.39
C ASN A 215 0.27 -7.29 9.45
N LEU A 216 1.44 -7.55 10.04
CA LEU A 216 1.62 -8.53 11.10
C LEU A 216 0.76 -8.22 12.34
N ILE A 217 0.72 -6.97 12.78
CA ILE A 217 -0.13 -6.53 13.91
C ILE A 217 -1.61 -6.70 13.58
N GLY A 218 -2.01 -6.44 12.33
CA GLY A 218 -3.38 -6.69 11.87
C GLY A 218 -3.75 -8.18 11.89
N PHE A 219 -2.81 -9.06 11.58
CA PHE A 219 -3.00 -10.52 11.62
C PHE A 219 -2.94 -11.11 13.04
N SER A 220 -2.21 -10.51 13.98
CA SER A 220 -2.15 -10.94 15.39
C SER A 220 -3.35 -10.48 16.23
N SER A 221 -4.21 -9.64 15.64
CA SER A 221 -5.39 -9.05 16.25
C SER A 221 -6.42 -10.12 16.70
N PRO A 222 -6.95 -10.05 17.93
CA PRO A 222 -7.58 -11.18 18.62
C PRO A 222 -9.03 -11.47 18.18
N THR A 223 -9.20 -11.93 16.94
CA THR A 223 -10.42 -12.68 16.60
C THR A 223 -10.44 -14.07 17.28
N TYR A 224 -9.34 -14.49 17.93
CA TYR A 224 -9.25 -15.73 18.70
C TYR A 224 -8.44 -15.53 19.99
N LYS A 225 -9.10 -15.65 21.15
CA LYS A 225 -8.62 -15.25 22.49
C LYS A 225 -7.37 -15.98 23.03
N SER A 226 -6.80 -16.97 22.33
CA SER A 226 -5.69 -17.79 22.85
C SER A 226 -4.29 -17.46 22.31
N SER A 227 -4.14 -16.67 21.24
CA SER A 227 -2.87 -16.58 20.48
C SER A 227 -2.04 -15.29 20.74
N GLU A 228 -2.64 -14.24 21.29
CA GLU A 228 -2.04 -12.89 21.31
C GLU A 228 -0.73 -12.81 22.14
N ARG A 229 -0.70 -13.44 23.33
CA ARG A 229 0.51 -13.49 24.18
C ARG A 229 1.64 -14.34 23.59
N GLN A 230 1.31 -15.24 22.67
CA GLN A 230 2.29 -16.14 22.05
C GLN A 230 2.91 -15.45 20.84
N MET A 231 2.11 -14.87 19.94
CA MET A 231 2.57 -14.21 18.71
C MET A 231 3.54 -13.04 18.97
N ASP A 232 3.25 -12.16 19.93
CA ASP A 232 4.11 -11.01 20.24
C ASP A 232 5.49 -11.46 20.75
N LYS A 233 5.52 -12.52 21.57
CA LYS A 233 6.77 -13.14 22.06
C LYS A 233 7.50 -13.91 20.96
N VAL A 234 6.78 -14.53 20.01
CA VAL A 234 7.35 -15.17 18.82
C VAL A 234 8.14 -14.15 18.03
N ILE A 235 7.48 -13.06 17.66
CA ILE A 235 8.05 -12.03 16.79
C ILE A 235 9.26 -11.40 17.47
N SER A 236 9.16 -11.06 18.76
CA SER A 236 10.29 -10.47 19.49
C SER A 236 11.47 -11.41 19.62
N ASN A 237 11.25 -12.70 19.91
CA ASN A 237 12.34 -13.66 20.12
C ASN A 237 12.98 -14.08 18.80
N SER A 238 12.20 -14.30 17.74
CA SER A 238 12.72 -14.59 16.40
C SER A 238 13.50 -13.40 15.82
N LEU A 239 13.09 -12.16 16.13
CA LEU A 239 13.83 -10.96 15.75
C LEU A 239 15.13 -10.76 16.56
N LEU A 240 15.26 -11.36 17.74
CA LEU A 240 16.49 -11.27 18.54
C LEU A 240 17.44 -12.44 18.29
N SER A 241 16.95 -13.59 17.81
CA SER A 241 17.74 -14.82 17.65
C SER A 241 18.45 -14.98 16.30
N ALA A 242 18.21 -14.12 15.31
CA ALA A 242 18.76 -14.34 13.98
C ALA A 242 20.22 -13.91 13.83
N GLY A 243 20.94 -14.66 13.00
CA GLY A 243 22.28 -14.30 12.56
C GLY A 243 22.27 -12.97 11.78
N PRO A 244 23.29 -12.11 11.95
CA PRO A 244 23.38 -10.82 11.26
C PRO A 244 23.22 -10.90 9.73
N LEU A 245 23.68 -11.99 9.11
CA LEU A 245 23.60 -12.21 7.65
C LEU A 245 22.16 -12.28 7.13
N CYS A 246 21.24 -12.89 7.87
CA CYS A 246 19.85 -13.01 7.45
C CYS A 246 19.16 -11.64 7.42
N TYR A 247 19.45 -10.79 8.42
CA TYR A 247 18.97 -9.42 8.45
C TYR A 247 19.52 -8.58 7.30
N VAL A 248 20.83 -8.70 7.04
CA VAL A 248 21.47 -7.99 5.93
C VAL A 248 20.83 -8.39 4.60
N ALA A 249 20.64 -9.70 4.34
CA ALA A 249 20.02 -10.17 3.11
C ALA A 249 18.59 -9.63 2.93
N PHE A 250 17.78 -9.64 4.00
CA PHE A 250 16.41 -9.12 3.95
C PHE A 250 16.36 -7.60 3.75
N VAL A 251 17.21 -6.84 4.43
CA VAL A 251 17.32 -5.37 4.25
C VAL A 251 17.76 -5.03 2.83
N VAL A 252 18.74 -5.79 2.29
CA VAL A 252 19.21 -5.63 0.91
C VAL A 252 18.07 -5.91 -0.09
N LEU A 253 17.31 -6.98 0.11
CA LEU A 253 16.14 -7.30 -0.72
C LEU A 253 15.13 -6.14 -0.72
N LEU A 254 14.72 -5.67 0.46
CA LEU A 254 13.76 -4.58 0.57
C LEU A 254 14.31 -3.26 -0.01
N TYR A 255 15.62 -3.00 0.10
CA TYR A 255 16.25 -1.86 -0.56
C TYR A 255 16.16 -1.95 -2.09
N PHE A 256 16.43 -3.12 -2.68
CA PHE A 256 16.29 -3.31 -4.12
C PHE A 256 14.85 -3.15 -4.60
N VAL A 257 13.88 -3.64 -3.82
CA VAL A 257 12.45 -3.42 -4.06
C VAL A 257 12.13 -1.92 -4.06
N ALA A 258 12.55 -1.18 -3.04
CA ALA A 258 12.33 0.27 -2.97
C ALA A 258 13.04 1.03 -4.10
N ALA A 259 14.27 0.64 -4.43
CA ALA A 259 15.07 1.26 -5.48
C ALA A 259 14.46 1.08 -6.87
N THR A 260 14.00 -0.14 -7.19
CA THR A 260 13.27 -0.40 -8.43
C THR A 260 11.99 0.41 -8.50
N GLY A 261 11.24 0.49 -7.40
CA GLY A 261 10.06 1.35 -7.30
C GLY A 261 10.37 2.81 -7.63
N ILE A 262 11.41 3.39 -7.02
CA ILE A 262 11.82 4.79 -7.30
C ILE A 262 12.26 4.99 -8.75
N ILE A 263 13.02 4.05 -9.31
CA ILE A 263 13.45 4.13 -10.71
C ILE A 263 12.23 4.18 -11.64
N THR A 264 11.24 3.31 -11.41
CA THR A 264 10.01 3.33 -12.22
C THR A 264 9.27 4.66 -12.09
N ARG A 265 9.15 5.20 -10.87
CA ARG A 265 8.49 6.50 -10.64
C ARG A 265 9.21 7.67 -11.26
N ASP A 266 10.54 7.70 -11.17
CA ASP A 266 11.35 8.73 -11.80
C ASP A 266 11.23 8.67 -13.33
N ALA A 267 11.15 7.46 -13.90
CA ALA A 267 10.93 7.26 -15.33
C ALA A 267 9.55 7.76 -15.78
N GLU A 268 8.48 7.39 -15.05
CA GLU A 268 7.12 7.86 -15.31
C GLU A 268 7.01 9.39 -15.19
N ALA A 269 7.64 9.99 -14.16
CA ALA A 269 7.65 11.44 -13.99
C ALA A 269 8.37 12.15 -15.15
N ALA A 270 9.48 11.58 -15.63
CA ALA A 270 10.21 12.11 -16.78
C ALA A 270 9.38 11.99 -18.08
N GLU A 271 8.67 10.88 -18.26
CA GLU A 271 7.77 10.68 -19.40
C GLU A 271 6.60 11.68 -19.37
N LEU A 272 5.96 11.87 -18.21
CA LEU A 272 4.90 12.86 -18.05
C LEU A 272 5.38 14.28 -18.38
N LEU A 273 6.59 14.66 -17.97
CA LEU A 273 7.18 15.94 -18.32
C LEU A 273 7.43 16.07 -19.84
N ARG A 274 7.91 15.01 -20.48
CA ARG A 274 8.09 14.96 -21.95
C ARG A 274 6.75 15.11 -22.67
N LEU A 275 5.71 14.43 -22.22
CA LEU A 275 4.36 14.53 -22.79
C LEU A 275 3.78 15.94 -22.60
N LYS A 276 3.89 16.52 -21.40
CA LYS A 276 3.47 17.91 -21.15
C LYS A 276 4.15 18.88 -22.09
N LYS A 277 5.47 18.75 -22.29
CA LYS A 277 6.23 19.56 -23.25
C LYS A 277 5.75 19.33 -24.70
N ARG A 278 5.50 18.08 -25.09
CA ARG A 278 5.04 17.72 -26.44
C ARG A 278 3.67 18.30 -26.77
N TYR A 279 2.76 18.32 -25.81
CA TYR A 279 1.38 18.80 -26.00
C TYR A 279 1.19 20.27 -25.60
N GLY A 280 2.27 21.02 -25.35
CA GLY A 280 2.19 22.45 -25.01
C GLY A 280 1.49 22.74 -23.68
N ILE A 281 1.33 21.74 -22.81
CA ILE A 281 0.79 21.93 -21.46
C ILE A 281 1.95 22.49 -20.63
N SER A 282 2.04 23.81 -20.57
CA SER A 282 3.03 24.49 -19.74
C SER A 282 2.91 23.99 -18.30
N ALA A 283 4.04 23.67 -17.69
CA ALA A 283 4.12 23.38 -16.27
C ALA A 283 3.90 24.72 -15.52
N GLY A 284 2.66 25.18 -15.47
CA GLY A 284 2.27 26.38 -14.74
C GLY A 284 2.19 26.11 -13.25
N ALA A 285 3.07 26.81 -12.52
CA ALA A 285 3.12 27.11 -11.07
C ALA A 285 3.14 25.93 -10.08
#